data_AF-A0A8S8Y1A3-F1
#
_entry.id   AF-A0A8S8Y1A3-F1
#
_cell.length_a   1.000
_cell.length_b   1.000
_cell.length_c   1.000
_cell.angle_alpha   90.00
_cell.angle_beta   90.00
_cell.angle_gamma   90.00
#
_symmetry.space_group_name_H-M   'P 1'
#
loop_
_entity.id
_entity.type
_entity.pdbx_description
1 polymer ?
#
loop_
_entity_poly.entity_id
_entity_poly.type
_entity_poly.pdbx_seq_one_letter_code
_entity_poly.pdbx_strand_id
1 'polypeptide(L)'
;MYSEWADVCTVIYGGTFSDGSAFEGIKPLLEVANMTVYETIYGLDGGFGLPSAADSGDCAGYNQNAGPRSTPLGDGDDSGGIRTLSTTVYNGNPYSGNSGEDWGPGTNWACLSWRDANDNVPGTPLAGGPNHRWNPNATKIVLPVSDEGPKDGDPSQQADDISSINEAHDSCVRAGVIPIGLYGQGYGGPGNIQSHFLDLAKCPNGVVSTQPRNCPGADPQKS
;
A
#
# COMPACT_ATOMS: atom_id res chain seq x y z
N MET A 1 13.13 -2.23 7.64
CA MET A 1 13.12 -0.92 6.96
C MET A 1 13.27 0.28 7.92
N TYR A 2 14.40 1.01 7.94
CA TYR A 2 14.52 2.29 8.69
C TYR A 2 14.74 3.49 7.79
N SER A 3 15.61 3.37 6.77
CA SER A 3 15.85 4.39 5.74
C SER A 3 14.64 4.59 4.84
N GLU A 4 13.95 3.50 4.52
CA GLU A 4 12.83 3.48 3.57
C GLU A 4 11.64 4.28 4.09
N TRP A 5 11.45 4.33 5.42
CA TRP A 5 10.40 5.15 6.05
C TRP A 5 10.64 6.64 5.84
N ALA A 6 11.89 7.10 5.98
CA ALA A 6 12.26 8.48 5.69
C ALA A 6 12.07 8.78 4.20
N ASP A 7 12.49 7.86 3.34
CA ASP A 7 12.41 8.01 1.89
C ASP A 7 10.94 8.03 1.39
N VAL A 8 10.00 7.31 2.03
CA VAL A 8 8.56 7.39 1.73
C VAL A 8 8.03 8.82 1.94
N CYS A 9 8.41 9.48 3.03
CA CYS A 9 7.99 10.86 3.26
C CYS A 9 8.62 11.82 2.26
N THR A 10 9.89 11.61 1.89
CA THR A 10 10.52 12.36 0.80
C THR A 10 9.77 12.18 -0.52
N VAL A 11 9.35 10.96 -0.86
CA VAL A 11 8.54 10.69 -2.07
C VAL A 11 7.21 11.45 -2.06
N ILE A 12 6.52 11.50 -0.92
CA ILE A 12 5.18 12.11 -0.87
C ILE A 12 5.25 13.62 -0.67
N TYR A 13 5.99 14.09 0.33
CA TYR A 13 6.00 15.48 0.81
C TYR A 13 7.19 16.30 0.30
N GLY A 14 8.21 15.63 -0.26
CA GLY A 14 9.45 16.27 -0.67
C GLY A 14 10.48 16.36 0.46
N GLY A 15 11.72 16.64 0.08
CA GLY A 15 12.84 16.74 1.01
C GLY A 15 14.10 16.10 0.45
N THR A 16 14.85 15.38 1.30
CA THR A 16 16.15 14.80 0.96
C THR A 16 16.19 13.32 1.31
N PHE A 17 16.42 12.48 0.30
CA PHE A 17 16.58 11.05 0.46
C PHE A 17 17.77 10.71 1.33
N SER A 18 17.79 9.48 1.84
CA SER A 18 18.88 8.93 2.64
C SER A 18 20.26 8.95 1.92
N ASP A 19 20.28 9.00 0.59
CA ASP A 19 21.50 9.14 -0.23
C ASP A 19 21.96 10.60 -0.44
N GLY A 20 21.23 11.58 0.11
CA GLY A 20 21.51 13.01 0.02
C GLY A 20 20.94 13.69 -1.23
N SER A 21 20.27 12.96 -2.12
CA SER A 21 19.59 13.55 -3.27
C SER A 21 18.27 14.21 -2.85
N ALA A 22 17.91 15.32 -3.51
CA ALA A 22 16.70 16.06 -3.20
C ALA A 22 15.56 15.68 -4.16
N PHE A 23 14.34 15.65 -3.64
CA PHE A 23 13.13 15.46 -4.42
C PHE A 23 12.03 16.42 -3.96
N GLU A 24 11.28 16.96 -4.92
CA GLU A 24 10.23 17.95 -4.64
C GLU A 24 9.00 17.34 -3.96
N GLY A 25 8.82 16.02 -4.08
CA GLY A 25 7.65 15.31 -3.56
C GLY A 25 6.52 15.25 -4.59
N ILE A 26 5.79 14.13 -4.60
CA ILE A 26 4.68 13.91 -5.53
C ILE A 26 3.56 14.91 -5.28
N LYS A 27 3.25 15.22 -4.01
CA LYS A 27 2.15 16.13 -3.67
C LYS A 27 2.44 17.56 -4.15
N PRO A 28 3.58 18.20 -3.83
CA PRO A 28 3.92 19.51 -4.38
C PRO A 28 4.01 19.54 -5.92
N LEU A 29 4.59 18.50 -6.54
CA LEU A 29 4.70 18.40 -8.00
C LEU A 29 3.33 18.38 -8.69
N LEU A 30 2.37 17.62 -8.14
CA LEU A 30 1.03 17.52 -8.71
C LEU A 30 0.17 18.75 -8.43
N GLU A 31 0.40 19.45 -7.32
CA GLU A 31 -0.23 20.75 -7.05
C GLU A 31 0.12 21.80 -8.12
N VAL A 32 1.38 21.85 -8.57
CA VAL A 32 1.81 22.73 -9.68
C VAL A 32 1.08 22.38 -10.98
N ALA A 33 0.72 21.11 -11.17
CA ALA A 33 -0.08 20.63 -12.30
C ALA A 33 -1.59 20.80 -12.11
N ASN A 34 -2.03 21.54 -11.06
CA ASN A 34 -3.44 21.76 -10.72
C ASN A 34 -4.19 20.45 -10.42
N MET A 35 -3.51 19.51 -9.77
CA MET A 35 -4.07 18.26 -9.24
C MET A 35 -3.93 18.25 -7.72
N THR A 36 -4.98 17.86 -7.01
CA THR A 36 -4.94 17.64 -5.57
C THR A 36 -4.65 16.18 -5.27
N VAL A 37 -3.67 15.92 -4.41
CA VAL A 37 -3.37 14.58 -3.90
C VAL A 37 -4.05 14.43 -2.54
N TYR A 38 -4.89 13.40 -2.42
CA TYR A 38 -5.48 12.97 -1.16
C TYR A 38 -4.72 11.76 -0.62
N GLU A 39 -3.75 11.98 0.27
CA GLU A 39 -2.85 10.94 0.77
C GLU A 39 -3.20 10.47 2.17
N THR A 40 -3.00 9.19 2.44
CA THR A 40 -2.89 8.66 3.80
C THR A 40 -1.84 7.56 3.76
N ILE A 41 -0.84 7.66 4.62
CA ILE A 41 0.23 6.67 4.70
C ILE A 41 -0.09 5.75 5.88
N TYR A 42 -0.14 4.44 5.63
CA TYR A 42 -0.37 3.46 6.67
C TYR A 42 0.91 2.68 6.97
N GLY A 43 1.39 2.76 8.20
CA GLY A 43 2.37 1.82 8.71
C GLY A 43 1.70 0.57 9.23
N LEU A 44 2.13 -0.58 8.73
CA LEU A 44 1.64 -1.88 9.15
C LEU A 44 2.21 -2.18 10.53
N ASP A 45 1.33 -2.27 11.51
CA ASP A 45 1.70 -2.46 12.89
C ASP A 45 1.77 -3.96 13.22
N GLY A 46 3.00 -4.48 13.33
CA GLY A 46 3.28 -5.83 13.83
C GLY A 46 3.19 -5.95 15.36
N GLY A 47 2.49 -5.02 16.03
CA GLY A 47 2.35 -4.98 17.49
C GLY A 47 3.42 -4.16 18.21
N PHE A 48 4.20 -3.37 17.47
CA PHE A 48 5.30 -2.53 17.99
C PHE A 48 5.16 -1.04 17.64
N GLY A 49 4.08 -0.65 16.96
CA GLY A 49 3.80 0.72 16.58
C GLY A 49 4.61 1.20 15.38
N LEU A 50 4.47 2.49 15.05
CA LEU A 50 5.25 3.13 13.99
C LEU A 50 6.70 3.34 14.45
N PRO A 51 7.70 3.19 13.55
CA PRO A 51 9.08 3.50 13.88
C PRO A 51 9.25 5.00 14.12
N SER A 52 10.26 5.39 14.91
CA SER A 52 10.57 6.81 15.18
C SER A 52 10.84 7.64 13.93
N ALA A 53 11.24 6.99 12.83
CA ALA A 53 11.39 7.62 11.52
C ALA A 53 10.08 8.31 11.06
N ALA A 54 8.91 7.78 11.43
CA ALA A 54 7.61 8.38 11.10
C ALA A 54 7.36 9.76 11.75
N ASP A 55 8.18 10.16 12.74
CA ASP A 55 8.09 11.44 13.45
C ASP A 55 9.30 12.36 13.21
N SER A 56 10.18 12.03 12.27
CA SER A 56 11.45 12.75 12.07
C SER A 56 11.77 13.00 10.61
N GLY A 57 12.73 13.90 10.36
CA GLY A 57 13.14 14.29 9.00
C GLY A 57 11.96 14.80 8.19
N ASP A 58 11.83 14.32 6.95
CA ASP A 58 10.75 14.70 6.03
C ASP A 58 9.37 14.18 6.49
N CYS A 59 9.31 13.25 7.44
CA CYS A 59 8.06 12.79 8.06
C CYS A 59 7.60 13.68 9.22
N ALA A 60 8.42 14.63 9.69
CA ALA A 60 8.11 15.42 10.88
C ALA A 60 6.79 16.21 10.71
N GLY A 61 5.89 16.04 11.67
CA GLY A 61 4.57 16.70 11.68
C GLY A 61 3.45 15.98 10.92
N TYR A 62 3.75 14.88 10.23
CA TYR A 62 2.73 14.11 9.50
C TYR A 62 2.15 12.93 10.29
N ASN A 63 2.83 12.44 11.32
CA ASN A 63 2.29 11.38 12.18
C ASN A 63 1.07 11.86 12.98
N GLN A 64 -0.04 11.14 12.82
CA GLN A 64 -1.31 11.44 13.45
C GLN A 64 -1.52 10.73 14.79
N ASN A 65 -0.64 9.78 15.15
CA ASN A 65 -0.79 8.93 16.34
C ASN A 65 -2.19 8.29 16.44
N ALA A 66 -2.72 7.89 15.29
CA ALA A 66 -4.10 7.42 15.16
C ALA A 66 -4.20 6.32 14.08
N GLY A 67 -5.25 5.51 14.19
CA GLY A 67 -5.64 4.55 13.16
C GLY A 67 -6.34 5.19 11.96
N PRO A 68 -6.96 4.37 11.08
CA PRO A 68 -7.69 4.85 9.92
C PRO A 68 -8.76 5.91 10.24
N ARG A 69 -8.95 6.86 9.32
CA ARG A 69 -9.93 7.95 9.45
C ARG A 69 -11.37 7.41 9.44
N SER A 70 -12.28 8.12 10.09
CA SER A 70 -13.72 7.87 10.02
C SER A 70 -14.39 8.56 8.82
N THR A 71 -13.76 9.57 8.24
CA THR A 71 -14.25 10.36 7.10
C THR A 71 -13.23 10.39 5.96
N PRO A 72 -13.71 10.48 4.70
CA PRO A 72 -12.81 10.66 3.55
C PRO A 72 -12.16 12.04 3.56
N LEU A 73 -11.02 12.14 2.87
CA LEU A 73 -10.36 13.41 2.55
C LEU A 73 -11.15 14.17 1.47
N GLY A 74 -10.94 15.49 1.40
CA GLY A 74 -11.65 16.36 0.47
C GLY A 74 -11.07 17.77 0.43
N ASP A 75 -11.82 18.69 -0.17
CA ASP A 75 -11.36 20.07 -0.37
C ASP A 75 -11.05 20.76 0.97
N GLY A 76 -9.83 21.26 1.11
CA GLY A 76 -9.33 21.89 2.35
C GLY A 76 -8.88 20.92 3.44
N ASP A 77 -8.98 19.61 3.22
CA ASP A 77 -8.49 18.54 4.08
C ASP A 77 -7.96 17.40 3.20
N ASP A 78 -6.80 17.67 2.60
CA ASP A 78 -6.20 16.79 1.62
C ASP A 78 -5.14 15.84 2.19
N SER A 79 -4.79 15.98 3.47
CA SER A 79 -3.81 15.13 4.13
C SER A 79 -4.41 14.28 5.23
N GLY A 80 -4.31 12.96 5.06
CA GLY A 80 -4.58 12.00 6.12
C GLY A 80 -3.40 11.79 7.05
N GLY A 81 -2.19 12.21 6.65
CA GLY A 81 -0.95 11.99 7.37
C GLY A 81 -0.56 10.51 7.49
N ILE A 82 0.40 10.25 8.38
CA ILE A 82 0.88 8.90 8.70
C ILE A 82 0.03 8.33 9.84
N ARG A 83 -0.44 7.10 9.65
CA ARG A 83 -1.37 6.40 10.54
C ARG A 83 -0.96 4.95 10.73
N THR A 84 -1.39 4.38 11.86
CA THR A 84 -1.14 2.97 12.17
C THR A 84 -2.24 2.09 11.58
N LEU A 85 -1.87 0.99 10.95
CA LEU A 85 -2.80 -0.06 10.50
C LEU A 85 -2.47 -1.36 11.22
N SER A 86 -3.27 -1.70 12.23
CA SER A 86 -3.10 -2.91 13.05
C SER A 86 -3.89 -4.11 12.56
N THR A 87 -4.85 -3.91 11.64
CA THR A 87 -5.68 -4.98 11.08
C THR A 87 -5.78 -4.82 9.58
N THR A 88 -5.33 -5.85 8.87
CA THR A 88 -5.37 -6.02 7.43
C THR A 88 -6.33 -7.16 7.06
N VAL A 89 -6.26 -7.69 5.83
CA VAL A 89 -7.15 -8.77 5.37
C VAL A 89 -6.34 -9.85 4.67
N TYR A 90 -6.45 -11.08 5.16
CA TYR A 90 -5.82 -12.25 4.55
C TYR A 90 -6.78 -13.44 4.55
N ASN A 91 -6.87 -14.14 3.42
CA ASN A 91 -7.80 -15.24 3.18
C ASN A 91 -9.26 -14.85 3.53
N GLY A 92 -9.67 -13.65 3.11
CA GLY A 92 -11.02 -13.12 3.30
C GLY A 92 -11.40 -12.76 4.74
N ASN A 93 -10.46 -12.84 5.69
CA ASN A 93 -10.71 -12.57 7.11
C ASN A 93 -9.85 -11.41 7.61
N PRO A 94 -10.31 -10.67 8.65
CA PRO A 94 -9.45 -9.73 9.36
C PRO A 94 -8.19 -10.43 9.87
N TYR A 95 -7.04 -9.82 9.63
CA TYR A 95 -5.73 -10.37 9.97
C TYR A 95 -4.88 -9.32 10.68
N SER A 96 -4.18 -9.72 11.74
CA SER A 96 -3.19 -8.90 12.42
C SER A 96 -1.93 -9.74 12.52
N GLY A 97 -0.90 -9.36 11.77
CA GLY A 97 0.40 -10.01 11.84
C GLY A 97 1.29 -9.41 12.92
N ASN A 98 2.44 -10.05 13.13
CA ASN A 98 3.44 -9.60 14.12
C ASN A 98 4.75 -9.15 13.45
N SER A 99 4.80 -9.16 12.11
CA SER A 99 6.00 -8.84 11.33
C SER A 99 6.11 -7.34 11.01
N GLY A 100 4.97 -6.68 10.76
CA GLY A 100 4.93 -5.35 10.17
C GLY A 100 5.22 -5.33 8.66
N GLU A 101 5.38 -6.51 8.04
CA GLU A 101 5.76 -6.67 6.63
C GLU A 101 4.60 -7.21 5.77
N ASP A 102 3.38 -7.25 6.32
CA ASP A 102 2.19 -7.81 5.66
C ASP A 102 1.59 -6.88 4.58
N TRP A 103 2.41 -6.43 3.64
CA TRP A 103 2.00 -5.47 2.60
C TRP A 103 1.02 -6.06 1.59
N GLY A 104 1.03 -7.38 1.36
CA GLY A 104 -0.01 -8.07 0.59
C GLY A 104 -1.38 -7.92 1.26
N PRO A 105 -1.56 -8.42 2.50
CA PRO A 105 -2.79 -8.22 3.27
C PRO A 105 -3.20 -6.76 3.45
N GLY A 106 -2.25 -5.84 3.65
CA GLY A 106 -2.50 -4.40 3.75
C GLY A 106 -3.05 -3.81 2.45
N THR A 107 -2.49 -4.21 1.31
CA THR A 107 -2.98 -3.82 -0.02
C THR A 107 -4.38 -4.35 -0.28
N ASN A 108 -4.62 -5.63 0.05
CA ASN A 108 -5.93 -6.26 -0.04
C ASN A 108 -7.00 -5.50 0.78
N TRP A 109 -6.68 -5.17 2.03
CA TRP A 109 -7.53 -4.35 2.90
C TRP A 109 -7.89 -2.99 2.27
N ALA A 110 -6.92 -2.29 1.67
CA ALA A 110 -7.15 -0.99 1.06
C ALA A 110 -8.13 -1.08 -0.13
N CYS A 111 -7.99 -2.11 -0.95
CA CYS A 111 -8.84 -2.34 -2.12
C CYS A 111 -10.26 -2.81 -1.72
N LEU A 112 -10.37 -3.69 -0.71
CA LEU A 112 -11.66 -4.07 -0.10
C LEU A 112 -12.34 -2.93 0.67
N SER A 113 -11.61 -1.88 1.05
CA SER A 113 -12.22 -0.69 1.65
C SER A 113 -13.07 0.13 0.67
N TRP A 114 -13.06 -0.21 -0.63
CA TRP A 114 -13.89 0.42 -1.67
C TRP A 114 -14.93 -0.52 -2.30
N ARG A 115 -14.85 -1.83 -2.04
CA ARG A 115 -15.68 -2.88 -2.65
C ARG A 115 -16.31 -3.76 -1.58
N ASP A 116 -17.57 -4.16 -1.77
CA ASP A 116 -18.22 -5.12 -0.86
C ASP A 116 -18.16 -6.58 -1.35
N ALA A 117 -18.68 -7.48 -0.54
CA ALA A 117 -18.76 -8.91 -0.83
C ALA A 117 -19.70 -9.27 -2.01
N ASN A 118 -20.50 -8.31 -2.51
CA ASN A 118 -21.35 -8.47 -3.69
C ASN A 118 -20.76 -7.77 -4.93
N ASP A 119 -19.48 -7.40 -4.88
CA ASP A 119 -18.76 -6.66 -5.93
C ASP A 119 -19.33 -5.25 -6.25
N ASN A 120 -20.09 -4.63 -5.33
CA ASN A 120 -20.48 -3.23 -5.52
C ASN A 120 -19.31 -2.28 -5.27
N VAL A 121 -19.23 -1.22 -6.09
CA VAL A 121 -18.22 -0.17 -6.02
C VAL A 121 -18.89 1.21 -6.22
N PRO A 122 -18.92 2.10 -5.20
CA PRO A 122 -18.52 1.85 -3.82
C PRO A 122 -19.42 0.82 -3.13
N GLY A 123 -18.81 -0.10 -2.38
CA GLY A 123 -19.51 -1.08 -1.55
C GLY A 123 -19.50 -0.75 -0.06
N THR A 124 -20.22 -1.54 0.73
CA THR A 124 -20.03 -1.61 2.19
C THR A 124 -18.74 -2.37 2.50
N PRO A 125 -17.70 -1.71 3.04
CA PRO A 125 -16.42 -2.36 3.35
C PRO A 125 -16.57 -3.49 4.39
N LEU A 126 -15.54 -4.34 4.53
CA LEU A 126 -15.55 -5.49 5.44
C LEU A 126 -16.09 -5.14 6.83
N ALA A 127 -17.07 -5.94 7.27
CA ALA A 127 -17.71 -5.77 8.58
C ALA A 127 -16.68 -5.99 9.70
N GLY A 128 -16.55 -5.02 10.60
CA GLY A 128 -15.76 -5.15 11.83
C GLY A 128 -14.32 -4.62 11.80
N GLY A 129 -13.79 -4.16 10.66
CA GLY A 129 -12.47 -3.51 10.57
C GLY A 129 -12.54 -1.98 10.39
N PRO A 130 -11.56 -1.20 10.87
CA PRO A 130 -11.40 0.18 10.43
C PRO A 130 -11.02 0.15 8.94
N ASN A 131 -11.88 0.67 8.07
CA ASN A 131 -11.68 0.66 6.61
C ASN A 131 -11.13 2.03 6.16
N HIS A 132 -10.34 2.05 5.08
CA HIS A 132 -9.95 3.32 4.47
C HIS A 132 -11.18 4.05 3.91
N ARG A 133 -11.19 5.37 4.04
CA ARG A 133 -12.29 6.21 3.56
C ARG A 133 -11.86 6.93 2.29
N TRP A 134 -12.06 6.25 1.17
CA TRP A 134 -11.76 6.80 -0.14
C TRP A 134 -12.64 8.02 -0.44
N ASN A 135 -12.04 9.08 -1.00
CA ASN A 135 -12.81 10.15 -1.62
C ASN A 135 -13.53 9.58 -2.87
N PRO A 136 -14.86 9.68 -2.97
CA PRO A 136 -15.60 9.08 -4.09
C PRO A 136 -15.27 9.69 -5.45
N ASN A 137 -14.82 10.94 -5.49
CA ASN A 137 -14.56 11.70 -6.71
C ASN A 137 -13.09 11.63 -7.18
N ALA A 138 -12.21 10.99 -6.41
CA ALA A 138 -10.78 10.87 -6.75
C ALA A 138 -10.46 9.54 -7.45
N THR A 139 -9.41 9.51 -8.27
CA THR A 139 -8.76 8.26 -8.70
C THR A 139 -8.18 7.55 -7.47
N LYS A 140 -8.37 6.23 -7.37
CA LYS A 140 -7.85 5.44 -6.25
C LYS A 140 -6.56 4.74 -6.64
N ILE A 141 -5.49 5.01 -5.90
CA ILE A 141 -4.19 4.38 -6.07
C ILE A 141 -3.80 3.79 -4.71
N VAL A 142 -3.28 2.56 -4.71
CA VAL A 142 -2.61 1.97 -3.56
C VAL A 142 -1.13 1.78 -3.89
N LEU A 143 -0.26 2.24 -3.00
CA LEU A 143 1.19 2.28 -3.21
C LEU A 143 1.89 1.48 -2.10
N PRO A 144 1.86 0.13 -2.12
CA PRO A 144 2.66 -0.65 -1.18
C PRO A 144 4.15 -0.44 -1.40
N VAL A 145 4.88 -0.32 -0.28
CA VAL A 145 6.33 -0.14 -0.25
C VAL A 145 6.93 -1.21 0.66
N SER A 146 7.85 -2.03 0.16
CA SER A 146 8.55 -3.04 0.97
C SER A 146 9.84 -3.52 0.28
N ASP A 147 10.79 -4.04 1.05
CA ASP A 147 11.96 -4.77 0.57
C ASP A 147 11.90 -6.28 0.88
N GLU A 148 10.74 -6.78 1.34
CA GLU A 148 10.49 -8.16 1.75
C GLU A 148 9.20 -8.76 1.14
N GLY A 149 8.92 -10.04 1.42
CA GLY A 149 7.76 -10.76 0.91
C GLY A 149 6.41 -10.18 1.38
N PRO A 150 5.32 -10.33 0.59
CA PRO A 150 4.00 -9.76 0.91
C PRO A 150 3.34 -10.31 2.16
N LYS A 151 3.79 -11.46 2.68
CA LYS A 151 3.28 -12.07 3.89
C LYS A 151 4.43 -12.42 4.83
N ASP A 152 4.40 -11.87 6.06
CA ASP A 152 5.42 -12.09 7.10
C ASP A 152 6.88 -11.71 6.76
N GLY A 153 7.15 -11.15 5.57
CA GLY A 153 8.49 -10.71 5.17
C GLY A 153 9.32 -11.83 4.54
N ASP A 154 10.61 -11.93 4.89
CA ASP A 154 11.53 -12.96 4.39
C ASP A 154 11.45 -14.28 5.22
N PRO A 155 11.58 -15.48 4.61
CA PRO A 155 11.86 -15.77 3.19
C PRO A 155 10.70 -15.41 2.27
N SER A 156 10.99 -14.76 1.13
CA SER A 156 9.98 -14.47 0.10
C SER A 156 9.60 -15.69 -0.76
N GLN A 157 8.57 -15.53 -1.59
CA GLN A 157 8.04 -16.54 -2.54
C GLN A 157 7.42 -17.78 -1.88
N GLN A 158 6.98 -17.66 -0.63
CA GLN A 158 6.24 -18.72 0.05
C GLN A 158 4.81 -18.86 -0.49
N ALA A 159 4.12 -19.93 -0.11
CA ALA A 159 2.76 -20.20 -0.59
C ALA A 159 1.76 -19.13 -0.15
N ASP A 160 1.95 -18.57 1.03
CA ASP A 160 1.16 -17.50 1.62
C ASP A 160 1.52 -16.11 1.05
N ASP A 161 2.77 -15.89 0.62
CA ASP A 161 3.12 -14.73 -0.22
C ASP A 161 2.31 -14.75 -1.53
N ILE A 162 2.29 -15.90 -2.20
CA ILE A 162 1.57 -16.08 -3.47
C ILE A 162 0.05 -15.94 -3.25
N SER A 163 -0.48 -16.51 -2.16
CA SER A 163 -1.90 -16.38 -1.83
C SER A 163 -2.29 -14.92 -1.57
N SER A 164 -1.49 -14.22 -0.75
CA SER A 164 -1.78 -12.84 -0.38
C SER A 164 -1.67 -11.88 -1.57
N ILE A 165 -0.71 -12.09 -2.48
CA ILE A 165 -0.57 -11.24 -3.67
C ILE A 165 -1.69 -11.46 -4.68
N ASN A 166 -2.17 -12.69 -4.84
CA ASN A 166 -3.31 -13.00 -5.70
C ASN A 166 -4.58 -12.35 -5.15
N GLU A 167 -4.80 -12.46 -3.84
CA GLU A 167 -5.95 -11.86 -3.17
C GLU A 167 -5.95 -10.33 -3.31
N ALA A 168 -4.79 -9.70 -3.06
CA ALA A 168 -4.63 -8.26 -3.21
C ALA A 168 -4.86 -7.78 -4.65
N HIS A 169 -4.27 -8.48 -5.63
CA HIS A 169 -4.43 -8.18 -7.05
C HIS A 169 -5.91 -8.20 -7.47
N ASP A 170 -6.59 -9.32 -7.23
CA ASP A 170 -8.01 -9.49 -7.56
C ASP A 170 -8.87 -8.46 -6.83
N SER A 171 -8.53 -8.13 -5.58
CA SER A 171 -9.22 -7.09 -4.83
C SER A 171 -9.11 -5.73 -5.48
N CYS A 172 -7.92 -5.32 -5.89
CA CYS A 172 -7.71 -4.02 -6.52
C CYS A 172 -8.35 -3.94 -7.91
N VAL A 173 -8.21 -4.98 -8.73
CA VAL A 173 -8.81 -5.05 -10.07
C VAL A 173 -10.33 -4.87 -10.01
N ARG A 174 -11.06 -5.68 -9.24
CA ARG A 174 -12.54 -5.54 -9.23
C ARG A 174 -13.01 -4.30 -8.48
N ALA A 175 -12.18 -3.71 -7.63
CA ALA A 175 -12.50 -2.43 -6.97
C ALA A 175 -12.20 -1.21 -7.88
N GLY A 176 -11.52 -1.39 -9.01
CA GLY A 176 -11.03 -0.28 -9.84
C GLY A 176 -9.99 0.59 -9.11
N VAL A 177 -9.25 0.00 -8.16
CA VAL A 177 -8.11 0.64 -7.47
C VAL A 177 -6.85 0.26 -8.21
N ILE A 178 -5.97 1.23 -8.48
CA ILE A 178 -4.73 1.01 -9.23
C ILE A 178 -3.59 0.71 -8.25
N PRO A 179 -3.06 -0.52 -8.19
CA PRO A 179 -1.90 -0.80 -7.38
C PRO A 179 -0.60 -0.46 -8.11
N ILE A 180 0.31 0.21 -7.42
CA ILE A 180 1.65 0.54 -7.89
C ILE A 180 2.64 0.07 -6.82
N GLY A 181 3.49 -0.88 -7.15
CA GLY A 181 4.51 -1.37 -6.21
C GLY A 181 5.78 -0.53 -6.22
N LEU A 182 6.28 -0.16 -5.05
CA LEU A 182 7.63 0.38 -4.89
C LEU A 182 8.45 -0.60 -4.04
N TYR A 183 9.58 -1.05 -4.55
CA TYR A 183 10.44 -1.98 -3.82
C TYR A 183 11.78 -1.37 -3.44
N GLY A 184 12.22 -1.68 -2.23
CA GLY A 184 13.59 -1.43 -1.79
C GLY A 184 14.58 -2.43 -2.37
N GLN A 185 15.87 -2.09 -2.35
CA GLN A 185 16.96 -3.00 -2.68
C GLN A 185 17.51 -3.61 -1.38
N GLY A 186 17.52 -4.94 -1.22
CA GLY A 186 18.27 -5.53 -0.11
C GLY A 186 17.81 -6.91 0.35
N TYR A 187 16.85 -6.95 1.26
CA TYR A 187 16.69 -8.05 2.20
C TYR A 187 15.98 -9.29 1.61
N GLY A 188 14.85 -9.12 0.91
CA GLY A 188 14.07 -10.24 0.36
C GLY A 188 14.47 -10.76 -1.02
N GLY A 189 15.60 -10.27 -1.56
CA GLY A 189 16.05 -10.54 -2.92
C GLY A 189 15.29 -9.70 -3.97
N PRO A 190 15.92 -8.71 -4.61
CA PRO A 190 15.22 -7.70 -5.41
C PRO A 190 14.41 -8.28 -6.57
N GLY A 191 14.86 -9.41 -7.15
CA GLY A 191 14.11 -10.10 -8.21
C GLY A 191 12.79 -10.74 -7.73
N ASN A 192 12.76 -11.26 -6.51
CA ASN A 192 11.57 -11.88 -5.92
C ASN A 192 10.54 -10.81 -5.57
N ILE A 193 10.99 -9.75 -4.90
CA ILE A 193 10.11 -8.65 -4.47
C ILE A 193 9.57 -7.90 -5.69
N GLN A 194 10.43 -7.62 -6.67
CA GLN A 194 10.00 -7.07 -7.96
C GLN A 194 8.99 -7.99 -8.67
N SER A 195 9.15 -9.31 -8.59
CA SER A 195 8.17 -10.25 -9.16
C SER A 195 6.81 -10.14 -8.45
N HIS A 196 6.77 -10.08 -7.12
CA HIS A 196 5.51 -9.89 -6.39
C HIS A 196 4.82 -8.57 -6.76
N PHE A 197 5.56 -7.47 -6.90
CA PHE A 197 4.97 -6.21 -7.34
C PHE A 197 4.51 -6.23 -8.81
N LEU A 198 5.16 -6.98 -9.68
CA LEU A 198 4.67 -7.23 -11.04
C LEU A 198 3.39 -8.05 -11.02
N ASP A 199 3.30 -9.05 -10.15
CA ASP A 199 2.10 -9.87 -10.00
C ASP A 199 0.94 -9.05 -9.44
N LEU A 200 1.18 -8.14 -8.48
CA LEU A 200 0.20 -7.18 -7.98
C LEU A 200 -0.31 -6.23 -9.07
N ALA A 201 0.59 -5.58 -9.79
CA ALA A 201 0.27 -4.47 -10.70
C ALA A 201 -0.23 -4.93 -12.08
N LYS A 202 0.00 -6.21 -12.43
CA LYS A 202 -0.33 -6.75 -13.75
C LYS A 202 -1.27 -7.93 -13.61
N CYS A 203 -0.76 -9.17 -13.65
CA CYS A 203 -1.51 -10.33 -13.15
C CYS A 203 -0.51 -11.33 -12.62
N PRO A 204 -0.82 -12.01 -11.51
CA PRO A 204 0.00 -13.11 -11.03
C PRO A 204 -0.08 -14.29 -12.00
N ASN A 205 1.07 -14.77 -12.45
CA ASN A 205 1.17 -15.88 -13.42
C ASN A 205 1.83 -17.13 -12.85
N GLY A 206 2.11 -17.15 -11.54
CA GLY A 206 2.76 -18.26 -10.85
C GLY A 206 4.24 -18.45 -11.19
N VAL A 207 4.88 -17.48 -11.84
CA VAL A 207 6.30 -17.53 -12.22
C VAL A 207 7.07 -16.40 -11.58
N VAL A 208 8.15 -16.73 -10.88
CA VAL A 208 9.10 -15.73 -10.36
C VAL A 208 9.90 -15.14 -11.52
N SER A 209 9.63 -13.89 -11.88
CA SER A 209 10.27 -13.24 -13.02
C SER A 209 10.07 -11.73 -13.02
N THR A 210 11.11 -11.01 -13.43
CA THR A 210 11.07 -9.54 -13.62
C THR A 210 10.66 -9.12 -15.04
N GLN A 211 10.33 -10.09 -15.90
CA GLN A 211 9.91 -9.81 -17.27
C GLN A 211 8.50 -9.20 -17.31
N PRO A 212 8.21 -8.32 -18.31
CA PRO A 212 6.88 -7.77 -18.51
C PRO A 212 5.80 -8.87 -18.56
N ARG A 213 4.75 -8.72 -17.77
CA ARG A 213 3.53 -9.54 -17.87
C ARG A 213 2.63 -8.97 -18.97
N ASN A 214 2.13 -9.85 -19.84
CA ASN A 214 1.14 -9.51 -20.86
C ASN A 214 -0.22 -10.06 -20.47
N CYS A 215 -0.93 -9.28 -19.66
CA CYS A 215 -2.36 -9.36 -19.44
C CYS A 215 -2.80 -7.93 -19.12
N PRO A 216 -3.99 -7.49 -19.56
CA PRO A 216 -4.52 -6.24 -19.05
C PRO A 216 -4.62 -6.42 -17.53
N GLY A 217 -3.95 -5.61 -16.73
CA GLY A 217 -4.05 -5.63 -15.26
C GLY A 217 -5.41 -5.17 -14.74
N ALA A 218 -6.46 -5.52 -15.49
CA ALA A 218 -7.87 -5.29 -15.30
C ALA A 218 -8.65 -6.63 -15.32
N ASP A 219 -7.99 -7.77 -15.54
CA ASP A 219 -8.61 -9.09 -15.47
C ASP A 219 -8.20 -9.79 -14.16
N PRO A 220 -9.16 -10.17 -13.28
CA PRO A 220 -8.85 -11.02 -12.13
C PRO A 220 -8.35 -12.39 -12.59
N GLN A 221 -7.70 -13.16 -11.71
CA GLN A 221 -7.33 -14.54 -12.04
C GLN A 221 -8.56 -15.32 -12.53
N LYS A 222 -8.43 -16.02 -13.66
CA LYS A 222 -9.45 -16.95 -14.12
C LYS A 222 -9.53 -18.09 -13.11
N SER A 223 -10.67 -18.20 -12.41
CA SER A 223 -11.05 -19.35 -11.59
C SER A 223 -11.05 -20.64 -12.41
#